data_AF-A0A5E8EZ75-F1
#
_entry.id   AF-A0A5E8EZ75-F1
#
_cell.length_a   1.000
_cell.length_b   1.000
_cell.length_c   1.000
_cell.angle_alpha   90.00
_cell.angle_beta   90.00
_cell.angle_gamma   90.00
#
_symmetry.space_group_name_H-M   'P 1'
#
loop_
_entity.id
_entity.type
_entity.pdbx_description
1 polymer ?
#
loop_
_entity_poly.entity_id
_entity_poly.type
_entity_poly.pdbx_seq_one_letter_code
_entity_poly.pdbx_strand_id
1 'polypeptide(L)'
;MKMFDQIVTNEKLHPQYVSLRDMFSYAPARGMIDEIAEKLVDVDGNFVEQFQSTGFDARTFELFLNTMFAEQGHEVLRDYDRPDFLLRRDGIEVFVEAVTANHPGQASGQPYQAFPEPKSLADASEYHLNEGPIRLGSPLYSKLKKRYWELPHVKGKPLILAIQDFHAPGSLANSSSALSMYLNGAMATSWKDEAGSLSVSTAQIQKHVGSKEIPSGFFAQPGAEHISGVLFANSGTIAKFNRMGQLGKHHSNAVHVFRYGTHYNWDPNATRPFPFLYEIGDPEAPPESCRQGTELIRNPHALNPVPTEWLGAAVETTFANGQIVPLIAKGEDFLPYMSMTTHFPSTASNDAINQALMLQFEPLRMMFG
;
A
#
# COMPACT_ATOMS: atom_id res chain seq x y z
N MET A 1 16.75 -7.53 -15.48
CA MET A 1 15.74 -7.57 -16.57
C MET A 1 15.70 -6.22 -17.26
N LYS A 2 15.36 -6.14 -18.55
CA LYS A 2 15.17 -4.84 -19.23
C LYS A 2 13.70 -4.46 -19.25
N MET A 3 13.27 -3.59 -18.34
CA MET A 3 11.85 -3.33 -18.10
C MET A 3 11.19 -2.53 -19.24
N PHE A 4 11.95 -1.64 -19.87
CA PHE A 4 11.45 -0.69 -20.86
C PHE A 4 11.74 -1.07 -22.32
N ASP A 5 12.41 -2.20 -22.57
CA ASP A 5 12.52 -2.80 -23.90
C ASP A 5 11.17 -3.44 -24.23
N GLN A 6 10.39 -2.82 -25.12
CA GLN A 6 9.06 -3.31 -25.46
C GLN A 6 9.11 -4.71 -26.10
N ILE A 7 8.42 -5.68 -25.49
CA ILE A 7 8.30 -7.06 -25.99
C ILE A 7 6.86 -7.46 -26.35
N VAL A 8 5.86 -6.66 -25.95
CA VAL A 8 4.46 -6.84 -26.35
C VAL A 8 4.06 -5.85 -27.45
N THR A 9 3.00 -6.14 -28.19
CA THR A 9 2.50 -5.23 -29.24
C THR A 9 1.88 -3.97 -28.63
N ASN A 10 1.82 -2.86 -29.38
CA ASN A 10 1.32 -1.58 -28.89
C ASN A 10 -0.10 -1.67 -28.33
N GLU A 11 -0.94 -2.52 -28.91
CA GLU A 11 -2.35 -2.71 -28.51
C GLU A 11 -2.47 -3.43 -27.16
N LYS A 12 -1.42 -4.14 -26.74
CA LYS A 12 -1.36 -4.85 -25.45
C LYS A 12 -0.72 -4.03 -24.34
N LEU A 13 -0.14 -2.87 -24.65
CA LEU A 13 0.54 -2.05 -23.66
C LEU A 13 -0.44 -1.48 -22.64
N HIS A 14 -0.08 -1.57 -21.37
CA HIS A 14 -0.81 -0.91 -20.30
C HIS A 14 -0.68 0.61 -20.46
N PRO A 15 -1.76 1.41 -20.40
CA PRO A 15 -1.68 2.87 -20.50
C PRO A 15 -0.75 3.49 -19.46
N GLN A 16 -0.75 3.00 -18.21
CA GLN A 16 0.18 3.49 -17.19
C GLN A 16 1.64 3.07 -17.46
N TYR A 17 1.88 1.92 -18.10
CA TYR A 17 3.22 1.56 -18.57
C TYR A 17 3.68 2.53 -19.67
N VAL A 18 2.80 2.86 -20.63
CA VAL A 18 3.09 3.84 -21.69
C VAL A 18 3.45 5.19 -21.07
N SER A 19 2.66 5.69 -20.12
CA SER A 19 2.97 6.92 -19.39
C SER A 19 4.32 6.85 -18.68
N LEU A 20 4.58 5.76 -17.95
CA LEU A 20 5.87 5.54 -17.26
C LEU A 20 7.04 5.51 -18.24
N ARG A 21 6.89 4.87 -19.41
CA ARG A 21 7.94 4.77 -20.42
C ARG A 21 8.22 6.13 -21.08
N ASP A 22 7.17 6.84 -21.47
CA ASP A 22 7.26 7.94 -22.44
C ASP A 22 7.28 9.34 -21.80
N MET A 23 6.66 9.52 -20.64
CA MET A 23 6.62 10.86 -20.01
C MET A 23 7.97 11.20 -19.37
N PHE A 24 8.55 12.33 -19.74
CA PHE A 24 9.83 12.80 -19.17
C PHE A 24 9.77 12.93 -17.65
N SER A 25 8.59 13.22 -17.09
CA SER A 25 8.35 13.35 -15.65
C SER A 25 8.57 12.10 -14.81
N TYR A 26 8.60 10.93 -15.47
CA TYR A 26 8.89 9.65 -14.83
C TYR A 26 10.33 9.18 -15.06
N ALA A 27 11.24 10.04 -15.53
CA ALA A 27 12.66 9.69 -15.65
C ALA A 27 13.26 9.16 -14.32
N PRO A 28 12.98 9.77 -13.15
CA PRO A 28 13.45 9.23 -11.88
C PRO A 28 12.89 7.84 -11.56
N ALA A 29 11.58 7.63 -11.80
CA ALA A 29 10.94 6.34 -11.61
C ALA A 29 11.55 5.24 -12.50
N ARG A 30 11.79 5.53 -13.79
CA ARG A 30 12.39 4.56 -14.73
C ARG A 30 13.76 4.12 -14.26
N GLY A 31 14.64 5.07 -13.90
CA GLY A 31 15.98 4.75 -13.41
C GLY A 31 15.94 3.86 -12.17
N MET A 32 15.07 4.17 -11.21
CA MET A 32 14.92 3.37 -10.00
C MET A 32 14.38 1.96 -10.32
N ILE A 33 13.37 1.84 -11.18
CA ILE A 33 12.79 0.55 -11.57
C ILE A 33 13.81 -0.33 -12.30
N ASP A 34 14.62 0.23 -13.20
CA ASP A 34 15.67 -0.52 -13.90
C ASP A 34 16.71 -1.07 -12.91
N GLU A 35 17.15 -0.25 -11.94
CA GLU A 35 18.06 -0.71 -10.89
C GLU A 35 17.47 -1.86 -10.05
N ILE A 36 16.19 -1.77 -9.67
CA ILE A 36 15.54 -2.85 -8.92
C ILE A 36 15.47 -4.10 -9.80
N ALA A 37 15.11 -3.95 -11.07
CA ALA A 37 14.98 -5.02 -12.04
C ALA A 37 16.31 -5.72 -12.38
N GLU A 38 17.46 -5.08 -12.17
CA GLU A 38 18.78 -5.71 -12.25
C GLU A 38 19.01 -6.75 -11.16
N LYS A 39 18.41 -6.56 -9.98
CA LYS A 39 18.59 -7.43 -8.80
C LYS A 39 17.49 -8.48 -8.67
N LEU A 40 16.37 -8.32 -9.37
CA LEU A 40 15.25 -9.23 -9.33
C LEU A 40 15.43 -10.45 -10.23
N VAL A 41 15.04 -11.61 -9.70
CA VAL A 41 14.94 -12.87 -10.45
C VAL A 41 13.55 -13.00 -11.06
N ASP A 42 13.50 -13.24 -12.37
CA ASP A 42 12.28 -13.59 -13.10
C ASP A 42 12.12 -15.12 -13.13
N VAL A 43 11.40 -15.65 -12.13
CA VAL A 43 11.23 -17.10 -11.95
C VAL A 43 10.45 -17.71 -13.11
N ASP A 44 9.39 -17.04 -13.55
CA ASP A 44 8.47 -17.55 -14.57
C ASP A 44 8.82 -17.08 -16.00
N GLY A 45 9.76 -16.15 -16.15
CA GLY A 45 10.15 -15.56 -17.44
C GLY A 45 9.08 -14.63 -18.05
N ASN A 46 8.06 -14.26 -17.29
CA ASN A 46 6.93 -13.45 -17.76
C ASN A 46 6.81 -12.09 -17.06
N PHE A 47 7.76 -11.73 -16.18
CA PHE A 47 7.66 -10.51 -15.37
C PHE A 47 7.59 -9.26 -16.25
N VAL A 48 8.49 -9.16 -17.24
CA VAL A 48 8.53 -8.02 -18.16
C VAL A 48 7.26 -7.97 -19.03
N GLU A 49 6.79 -9.11 -19.54
CA GLU A 49 5.56 -9.18 -20.36
C GLU A 49 4.36 -8.66 -19.56
N GLN A 50 4.20 -9.14 -18.33
CA GLN A 50 3.09 -8.76 -17.46
C GLN A 50 3.19 -7.30 -17.01
N PHE A 51 4.40 -6.83 -16.68
CA PHE A 51 4.63 -5.43 -16.36
C PHE A 51 4.25 -4.51 -17.53
N GLN A 52 4.52 -4.91 -18.76
CA GLN A 52 4.16 -4.10 -19.94
C GLN A 52 2.66 -4.16 -20.29
N SER A 53 1.94 -5.18 -19.83
CA SER A 53 0.57 -5.48 -20.26
C SER A 53 -0.43 -5.60 -19.10
N THR A 54 -0.95 -6.78 -18.82
CA THR A 54 -2.12 -6.97 -17.95
C THR A 54 -1.79 -7.06 -16.47
N GLY A 55 -0.51 -7.19 -16.11
CA GLY A 55 -0.03 -7.33 -14.74
C GLY A 55 0.67 -6.09 -14.18
N PHE A 56 0.47 -4.92 -14.81
CA PHE A 56 1.17 -3.67 -14.46
C PHE A 56 1.14 -3.36 -12.96
N ASP A 57 -0.04 -3.30 -12.34
CA ASP A 57 -0.18 -2.95 -10.92
C ASP A 57 0.42 -4.02 -9.99
N ALA A 58 0.20 -5.31 -10.30
CA ALA A 58 0.73 -6.42 -9.52
C ALA A 58 2.27 -6.44 -9.54
N ARG A 59 2.87 -6.29 -10.73
CA ARG A 59 4.33 -6.25 -10.88
C ARG A 59 4.94 -4.97 -10.29
N THR A 60 4.23 -3.84 -10.37
CA THR A 60 4.61 -2.60 -9.66
C THR A 60 4.60 -2.79 -8.14
N PHE A 61 3.61 -3.50 -7.61
CA PHE A 61 3.55 -3.81 -6.17
C PHE A 61 4.68 -4.76 -5.74
N GLU A 62 5.01 -5.77 -6.55
CA GLU A 62 6.15 -6.65 -6.29
C GLU A 62 7.49 -5.90 -6.28
N LEU A 63 7.71 -4.97 -7.22
CA LEU A 63 8.89 -4.08 -7.22
C LEU A 63 8.95 -3.28 -5.92
N PHE A 64 7.80 -2.80 -5.44
CA PHE A 64 7.71 -1.99 -4.23
C PHE A 64 8.04 -2.83 -3.00
N LEU A 65 7.47 -4.02 -2.88
CA LEU A 65 7.75 -4.96 -1.79
C LEU A 65 9.24 -5.34 -1.77
N ASN A 66 9.82 -5.66 -2.92
CA ASN A 66 11.26 -5.96 -3.01
C ASN A 66 12.12 -4.82 -2.47
N THR A 67 11.83 -3.58 -2.90
CA THR A 67 12.55 -2.39 -2.46
C THR A 67 12.37 -2.15 -0.97
N MET A 68 11.12 -2.21 -0.48
CA MET A 68 10.79 -1.99 0.92
C MET A 68 11.53 -3.00 1.80
N PHE A 69 11.44 -4.29 1.50
CA PHE A 69 12.12 -5.32 2.30
C PHE A 69 13.64 -5.18 2.25
N ALA A 70 14.22 -4.88 1.08
CA ALA A 70 15.66 -4.65 0.95
C ALA A 70 16.14 -3.44 1.77
N GLU A 71 15.38 -2.33 1.78
CA GLU A 71 15.68 -1.16 2.64
C GLU A 71 15.64 -1.50 4.14
N GLN A 72 14.86 -2.52 4.53
CA GLN A 72 14.82 -3.03 5.89
C GLN A 72 15.93 -4.05 6.20
N GLY A 73 16.88 -4.23 5.29
CA GLY A 73 18.02 -5.13 5.47
C GLY A 73 17.67 -6.61 5.32
N HIS A 74 16.52 -6.94 4.71
CA HIS A 74 16.21 -8.32 4.35
C HIS A 74 16.99 -8.72 3.09
N GLU A 75 17.50 -9.95 3.10
CA GLU A 75 17.79 -10.66 1.86
C GLU A 75 16.46 -11.08 1.24
N VAL A 76 16.17 -10.57 0.04
CA VAL A 76 14.90 -10.79 -0.67
C VAL A 76 15.10 -11.80 -1.80
N LEU A 77 14.58 -13.01 -1.61
CA LEU A 77 14.78 -14.15 -2.51
C LEU A 77 13.48 -14.53 -3.22
N ARG A 78 13.64 -15.10 -4.42
CA ARG A 78 12.55 -15.65 -5.24
C ARG A 78 12.90 -17.06 -5.71
N ASP A 79 13.37 -17.88 -4.78
CA ASP A 79 13.90 -19.23 -5.07
C ASP A 79 12.81 -20.25 -5.43
N TYR A 80 11.54 -19.88 -5.23
CA TYR A 80 10.37 -20.75 -5.41
C TYR A 80 9.33 -20.06 -6.30
N ASP A 81 8.50 -20.87 -6.96
CA ASP A 81 7.37 -20.41 -7.76
C ASP A 81 6.26 -19.77 -6.91
N ARG A 82 6.19 -20.12 -5.62
CA ARG A 82 5.28 -19.55 -4.63
C ARG A 82 5.73 -19.88 -3.20
N PRO A 83 5.43 -19.04 -2.19
CA PRO A 83 4.95 -17.67 -2.30
C PRO A 83 5.93 -16.73 -3.04
N ASP A 84 5.47 -15.55 -3.44
CA ASP A 84 6.23 -14.61 -4.29
C ASP A 84 7.61 -14.22 -3.76
N PHE A 85 7.80 -14.20 -2.44
CA PHE A 85 9.07 -13.88 -1.78
C PHE A 85 9.40 -14.83 -0.62
N LEU A 86 10.69 -15.09 -0.47
CA LEU A 86 11.33 -15.57 0.75
C LEU A 86 12.22 -14.44 1.29
N LEU A 87 11.96 -14.01 2.51
CA LEU A 87 12.76 -13.01 3.23
C LEU A 87 13.66 -13.70 4.25
N ARG A 88 14.93 -13.29 4.28
CA ARG A 88 15.91 -13.73 5.27
C ARG A 88 16.55 -12.55 5.99
N ARG A 89 16.52 -12.58 7.32
CA ARG A 89 17.27 -11.65 8.18
C ARG A 89 17.41 -12.26 9.57
N ASP A 90 18.58 -12.09 10.18
CA ASP A 90 18.84 -12.54 11.56
C ASP A 90 18.60 -14.05 11.78
N GLY A 91 18.82 -14.87 10.75
CA GLY A 91 18.57 -16.32 10.77
C GLY A 91 17.10 -16.72 10.71
N ILE A 92 16.19 -15.77 10.48
CA ILE A 92 14.75 -15.99 10.37
C ILE A 92 14.35 -15.97 8.90
N GLU A 93 13.50 -16.93 8.51
CA GLU A 93 12.90 -17.02 7.18
C GLU A 93 11.41 -16.71 7.26
N VAL A 94 10.93 -15.80 6.42
CA VAL A 94 9.50 -15.45 6.31
C VAL A 94 9.08 -15.48 4.86
N PHE A 95 7.96 -16.14 4.57
CA PHE A 95 7.37 -16.13 3.23
C PHE A 95 6.35 -15.01 3.10
N VAL A 96 6.32 -14.36 1.94
CA VAL A 96 5.36 -13.30 1.62
C VAL A 96 4.71 -13.61 0.28
N GLU A 97 3.38 -13.63 0.27
CA GLU A 97 2.57 -13.70 -0.94
C GLU A 97 1.99 -12.32 -1.24
N ALA A 98 2.22 -11.81 -2.45
CA ALA A 98 1.66 -10.54 -2.91
C ALA A 98 0.28 -10.75 -3.56
N VAL A 99 -0.61 -9.78 -3.34
CA VAL A 99 -1.91 -9.71 -4.00
C VAL A 99 -2.36 -8.26 -4.14
N THR A 100 -3.12 -7.97 -5.18
CA THR A 100 -3.82 -6.69 -5.32
C THR A 100 -5.33 -6.89 -5.20
N ALA A 101 -6.01 -5.96 -4.53
CA ALA A 101 -7.47 -5.89 -4.58
C ALA A 101 -7.86 -4.97 -5.73
N ASN A 102 -8.20 -5.53 -6.89
CA ASN A 102 -8.55 -4.74 -8.08
C ASN A 102 -10.05 -4.47 -8.17
N HIS A 103 -10.44 -3.38 -8.84
CA HIS A 103 -11.84 -3.06 -9.06
C HIS A 103 -12.55 -4.12 -9.93
N PRO A 104 -13.75 -4.61 -9.55
CA PRO A 104 -14.51 -5.57 -10.35
C PRO A 104 -14.83 -5.02 -11.74
N GLY A 105 -14.58 -5.83 -12.77
CA GLY A 105 -14.87 -5.43 -14.15
C GLY A 105 -13.90 -4.38 -14.71
N GLN A 106 -12.86 -3.97 -13.98
CA GLN A 106 -11.72 -3.28 -14.57
C GLN A 106 -11.06 -4.27 -15.53
N ALA A 107 -11.28 -4.08 -16.83
CA ALA A 107 -10.58 -4.85 -17.85
C ALA A 107 -9.08 -4.67 -17.63
N SER A 108 -8.32 -5.75 -17.75
CA SER A 108 -6.86 -5.69 -17.73
C SER A 108 -6.39 -4.62 -18.71
N GLY A 109 -5.63 -3.61 -18.26
CA GLY A 109 -5.23 -2.49 -19.11
C GLY A 109 -5.96 -1.17 -18.87
N GLN A 110 -6.91 -1.07 -17.93
CA GLN A 110 -7.52 0.22 -17.59
C GLN A 110 -6.71 0.95 -16.53
N PRO A 111 -6.36 2.24 -16.72
CA PRO A 111 -5.56 2.98 -15.76
C PRO A 111 -6.32 3.19 -14.45
N TYR A 112 -5.60 3.15 -13.34
CA TYR A 112 -6.15 3.51 -12.04
C TYR A 112 -6.65 4.97 -12.01
N GLN A 113 -7.82 5.19 -11.40
CA GLN A 113 -8.39 6.52 -11.20
C GLN A 113 -8.04 7.04 -9.80
N ALA A 114 -7.27 8.13 -9.73
CA ALA A 114 -6.74 8.67 -8.48
C ALA A 114 -7.79 9.32 -7.57
N PHE A 115 -8.92 9.76 -8.12
CA PHE A 115 -9.98 10.44 -7.38
C PHE A 115 -11.24 9.58 -7.36
N PRO A 116 -11.92 9.49 -6.20
CA PRO A 116 -13.20 8.78 -6.12
C PRO A 116 -14.29 9.58 -6.85
N GLU A 117 -15.32 8.87 -7.32
CA GLU A 117 -16.57 9.51 -7.74
C GLU A 117 -17.20 10.26 -6.56
N PRO A 118 -17.81 11.45 -6.78
CA PRO A 118 -18.49 12.19 -5.72
C PRO A 118 -19.59 11.33 -5.07
N LYS A 119 -19.50 11.15 -3.74
CA LYS A 119 -20.48 10.41 -2.93
C LYS A 119 -20.92 11.25 -1.75
N SER A 120 -22.13 11.00 -1.25
CA SER A 120 -22.52 11.55 0.04
C SER A 120 -21.67 10.94 1.16
N LEU A 121 -21.55 11.63 2.30
CA LEU A 121 -20.84 11.08 3.47
C LEU A 121 -21.46 9.76 3.95
N ALA A 122 -22.78 9.61 3.83
CA ALA A 122 -23.49 8.39 4.19
C ALA A 122 -23.09 7.23 3.27
N ASP A 123 -23.10 7.45 1.95
CA ASP A 123 -22.72 6.42 0.98
C ASP A 123 -21.25 6.03 1.10
N ALA A 124 -20.37 7.01 1.36
CA ALA A 124 -18.95 6.75 1.58
C ALA A 124 -18.72 5.92 2.86
N SER A 125 -19.45 6.22 3.93
CA SER A 125 -19.42 5.45 5.17
C SER A 125 -19.96 4.03 4.98
N GLU A 126 -21.11 3.87 4.33
CA GLU A 126 -21.70 2.55 4.05
C GLU A 126 -20.76 1.68 3.19
N TYR A 127 -20.14 2.29 2.17
CA TYR A 127 -19.14 1.63 1.35
C TYR A 127 -17.92 1.21 2.18
N HIS A 128 -17.42 2.09 3.05
CA HIS A 128 -16.29 1.80 3.93
C HIS A 128 -16.57 0.64 4.89
N LEU A 129 -17.78 0.59 5.47
CA LEU A 129 -18.15 -0.41 6.46
C LEU A 129 -18.44 -1.78 5.86
N ASN A 130 -18.85 -1.84 4.59
CA ASN A 130 -19.31 -3.08 3.96
C ASN A 130 -18.52 -3.44 2.70
N GLU A 131 -18.58 -2.60 1.67
CA GLU A 131 -18.04 -2.94 0.36
C GLU A 131 -16.50 -2.96 0.34
N GLY A 132 -15.83 -2.05 1.05
CA GLY A 132 -14.36 -2.05 1.21
C GLY A 132 -13.83 -3.38 1.78
N PRO A 133 -14.33 -3.84 2.95
CA PRO A 133 -14.04 -5.16 3.50
C PRO A 133 -14.27 -6.32 2.51
N ILE A 134 -15.37 -6.27 1.74
CA ILE A 134 -15.68 -7.30 0.73
C ILE A 134 -14.60 -7.35 -0.36
N ARG A 135 -14.18 -6.19 -0.85
CA ARG A 135 -13.20 -6.06 -1.92
C ARG A 135 -11.81 -6.49 -1.49
N LEU A 136 -11.40 -6.15 -0.27
CA LEU A 136 -10.10 -6.50 0.29
C LEU A 136 -10.06 -7.95 0.79
N GLY A 137 -11.16 -8.47 1.35
CA GLY A 137 -11.22 -9.82 1.91
C GLY A 137 -11.27 -10.93 0.86
N SER A 138 -11.88 -10.67 -0.29
CA SER A 138 -12.00 -11.65 -1.39
C SER A 138 -10.66 -12.20 -1.92
N PRO A 139 -9.67 -11.35 -2.27
CA PRO A 139 -8.34 -11.83 -2.68
C PRO A 139 -7.61 -12.55 -1.53
N LEU A 140 -7.68 -12.04 -0.30
CA LEU A 140 -7.06 -12.68 0.87
C LEU A 140 -7.62 -14.09 1.11
N TYR A 141 -8.93 -14.25 1.09
CA TYR A 141 -9.58 -15.56 1.20
C TYR A 141 -9.20 -16.49 0.04
N SER A 142 -9.01 -15.96 -1.16
CA SER A 142 -8.55 -16.73 -2.32
C SER A 142 -7.11 -17.22 -2.15
N LYS A 143 -6.22 -16.41 -1.56
CA LYS A 143 -4.85 -16.79 -1.22
C LYS A 143 -4.80 -17.77 -0.03
N LEU A 144 -5.64 -17.59 0.99
CA LEU A 144 -5.77 -18.52 2.11
C LEU A 144 -6.08 -19.95 1.61
N LYS A 145 -7.00 -20.08 0.65
CA LYS A 145 -7.36 -21.38 0.04
C LYS A 145 -6.23 -22.06 -0.74
N LYS A 146 -5.13 -21.35 -1.05
CA LYS A 146 -3.95 -21.95 -1.69
C LYS A 146 -3.11 -22.81 -0.75
N ARG A 147 -3.33 -22.68 0.58
CA ARG A 147 -2.70 -23.53 1.60
C ARG A 147 -1.17 -23.58 1.46
N TYR A 148 -0.53 -22.44 1.21
CA TYR A 148 0.92 -22.37 0.98
C TYR A 148 1.75 -22.96 2.12
N TRP A 149 1.23 -22.96 3.35
CA TRP A 149 1.86 -23.59 4.52
C TRP A 149 2.02 -25.12 4.41
N GLU A 150 1.35 -25.79 3.46
CA GLU A 150 1.52 -27.21 3.18
C GLU A 150 2.72 -27.50 2.28
N LEU A 151 3.28 -26.47 1.63
CA LEU A 151 4.44 -26.62 0.77
C LEU A 151 5.69 -26.99 1.61
N PRO A 152 6.55 -27.90 1.13
CA PRO A 152 7.71 -28.36 1.89
C PRO A 152 8.63 -27.24 2.39
N HIS A 153 8.83 -26.19 1.58
CA HIS A 153 9.71 -25.06 1.91
C HIS A 153 9.09 -24.02 2.84
N VAL A 154 7.75 -23.98 2.97
CA VAL A 154 7.01 -23.01 3.80
C VAL A 154 6.60 -23.61 5.15
N LYS A 155 6.45 -24.94 5.23
CA LYS A 155 5.96 -25.64 6.43
C LYS A 155 6.72 -25.23 7.69
N GLY A 156 5.97 -24.80 8.71
CA GLY A 156 6.51 -24.40 10.01
C GLY A 156 7.16 -23.01 10.05
N LYS A 157 7.03 -22.22 8.97
CA LYS A 157 7.57 -20.86 8.90
C LYS A 157 6.46 -19.81 8.89
N PRO A 158 6.77 -18.56 9.29
CA PRO A 158 5.84 -17.46 9.15
C PRO A 158 5.46 -17.19 7.68
N LEU A 159 4.19 -16.84 7.47
CA LEU A 159 3.61 -16.54 6.16
C LEU A 159 2.80 -15.25 6.23
N ILE A 160 3.16 -14.26 5.42
CA ILE A 160 2.49 -12.97 5.30
C ILE A 160 1.72 -12.91 3.98
N LEU A 161 0.51 -12.34 4.01
CA LEU A 161 -0.18 -11.89 2.81
C LEU A 161 0.02 -10.38 2.68
N ALA A 162 0.75 -9.94 1.65
CA ALA A 162 0.90 -8.52 1.33
C ALA A 162 -0.18 -8.10 0.33
N ILE A 163 -0.96 -7.09 0.67
CA ILE A 163 -2.09 -6.61 -0.13
C ILE A 163 -1.96 -5.12 -0.44
N GLN A 164 -2.07 -4.78 -1.73
CA GLN A 164 -2.25 -3.40 -2.16
C GLN A 164 -3.67 -3.12 -2.60
N ASP A 165 -4.16 -1.95 -2.20
CA ASP A 165 -5.53 -1.54 -2.45
C ASP A 165 -5.72 -0.73 -3.76
N PHE A 166 -6.28 -1.39 -4.78
CA PHE A 166 -6.75 -0.78 -6.03
C PHE A 166 -8.26 -0.99 -6.25
N HIS A 167 -9.04 -1.20 -5.19
CA HIS A 167 -10.38 -1.78 -5.34
C HIS A 167 -11.42 -0.84 -5.94
N ALA A 168 -11.15 0.47 -5.94
CA ALA A 168 -11.98 1.52 -6.47
C ALA A 168 -11.17 2.78 -6.85
N PRO A 169 -11.73 3.66 -7.70
CA PRO A 169 -11.21 5.01 -7.86
C PRO A 169 -10.99 5.68 -6.50
N GLY A 170 -9.80 6.23 -6.26
CA GLY A 170 -9.43 6.84 -4.99
C GLY A 170 -9.04 5.87 -3.86
N SER A 171 -9.10 4.54 -4.03
CA SER A 171 -8.62 3.56 -3.02
C SER A 171 -7.24 3.85 -2.42
N LEU A 172 -6.28 4.37 -3.18
CA LEU A 172 -4.94 4.69 -2.67
C LEU A 172 -4.94 5.88 -1.69
N ALA A 173 -6.05 6.61 -1.57
CA ALA A 173 -6.27 7.62 -0.55
C ALA A 173 -6.86 7.06 0.76
N ASN A 174 -7.29 5.81 0.76
CA ASN A 174 -7.84 5.17 1.96
C ASN A 174 -6.72 4.59 2.83
N SER A 175 -6.95 4.60 4.14
CA SER A 175 -6.13 3.88 5.10
C SER A 175 -6.51 2.40 5.17
N SER A 176 -5.79 1.66 6.00
CA SER A 176 -6.01 0.25 6.30
C SER A 176 -7.31 -0.05 7.09
N SER A 177 -8.11 0.95 7.50
CA SER A 177 -9.16 0.73 8.51
C SER A 177 -10.23 -0.27 8.07
N ALA A 178 -10.66 -0.23 6.80
CA ALA A 178 -11.59 -1.21 6.24
C ALA A 178 -11.01 -2.64 6.28
N LEU A 179 -9.71 -2.78 5.99
CA LEU A 179 -9.02 -4.06 6.10
C LEU A 179 -8.92 -4.52 7.55
N SER A 180 -8.52 -3.63 8.47
CA SER A 180 -8.39 -3.94 9.90
C SER A 180 -9.72 -4.40 10.50
N MET A 181 -10.83 -3.77 10.11
CA MET A 181 -12.18 -4.20 10.49
C MET A 181 -12.47 -5.64 10.05
N TYR A 182 -12.20 -5.95 8.78
CA TYR A 182 -12.40 -7.28 8.23
C TYR A 182 -11.53 -8.33 8.91
N LEU A 183 -10.25 -8.01 9.13
CA LEU A 183 -9.28 -8.97 9.67
C LEU A 183 -9.60 -9.35 11.11
N ASN A 184 -9.92 -8.35 11.93
CA ASN A 184 -10.16 -8.54 13.36
C ASN A 184 -11.62 -8.82 13.71
N GLY A 185 -12.57 -8.62 12.79
CA GLY A 185 -14.00 -8.74 13.10
C GLY A 185 -14.49 -7.66 14.07
N ALA A 186 -13.82 -6.50 14.07
CA ALA A 186 -14.03 -5.48 15.08
C ALA A 186 -13.69 -4.09 14.54
N MET A 187 -14.42 -3.06 14.99
CA MET A 187 -14.15 -1.66 14.65
C MET A 187 -14.01 -0.82 15.92
N ALA A 188 -13.01 0.06 15.92
CA ALA A 188 -12.90 1.09 16.95
C ALA A 188 -13.97 2.17 16.70
N THR A 189 -14.75 2.50 17.72
CA THR A 189 -15.72 3.58 17.73
C THR A 189 -15.28 4.63 18.74
N SER A 190 -15.19 5.89 18.31
CA SER A 190 -14.74 6.99 19.15
C SER A 190 -15.79 8.07 19.35
N TRP A 191 -15.83 8.68 20.53
CA TRP A 191 -16.61 9.86 20.85
C TRP A 191 -15.82 10.77 21.79
N LYS A 192 -16.19 12.04 21.88
CA LYS A 192 -15.65 12.92 22.93
C LYS A 192 -16.53 12.80 24.17
N ASP A 193 -15.92 12.56 25.32
CA ASP A 193 -16.62 12.57 26.60
C ASP A 193 -16.99 14.00 27.04
N GLU A 194 -17.66 14.11 28.18
CA GLU A 194 -18.07 15.40 28.76
C GLU A 194 -16.88 16.33 29.08
N ALA A 195 -15.68 15.77 29.27
CA ALA A 195 -14.44 16.51 29.50
C ALA A 195 -13.72 16.89 28.19
N GLY A 196 -14.27 16.52 27.03
CA GLY A 196 -13.70 16.78 25.72
C GLY A 196 -12.57 15.82 25.31
N SER A 197 -12.29 14.79 26.12
CA SER A 197 -11.27 13.78 25.85
C SER A 197 -11.81 12.70 24.92
N LEU A 198 -10.93 12.15 24.08
CA LEU A 198 -11.30 11.08 23.17
C LEU A 198 -11.49 9.76 23.94
N SER A 199 -12.72 9.25 23.94
CA SER A 199 -13.06 7.91 24.40
C SER A 199 -13.20 6.96 23.23
N VAL A 200 -12.69 5.73 23.36
CA VAL A 200 -12.72 4.68 22.33
C VAL A 200 -13.29 3.40 22.89
N SER A 201 -14.23 2.79 22.18
CA SER A 201 -14.73 1.44 22.42
C SER A 201 -14.60 0.60 21.16
N THR A 202 -14.81 -0.71 21.29
CA THR A 202 -14.69 -1.64 20.16
C THR A 202 -16.03 -2.33 19.92
N ALA A 203 -16.59 -2.15 18.73
CA ALA A 203 -17.79 -2.86 18.29
C ALA A 203 -17.40 -4.12 17.51
N GLN A 204 -18.04 -5.24 17.82
CA GLN A 204 -17.85 -6.50 17.08
C GLN A 204 -18.64 -6.47 15.76
N ILE A 205 -18.04 -6.98 14.69
CA ILE A 205 -18.64 -7.11 13.38
C ILE A 205 -18.69 -8.59 13.04
N GLN A 206 -19.89 -9.08 12.74
CA GLN A 206 -20.07 -10.49 12.38
C GLN A 206 -19.95 -10.72 10.87
N LYS A 207 -20.44 -9.76 10.07
CA LYS A 207 -20.49 -9.85 8.62
C LYS A 207 -20.47 -8.49 7.95
N HIS A 208 -20.13 -8.48 6.67
CA HIS A 208 -20.21 -7.33 5.78
C HIS A 208 -21.21 -7.64 4.66
N VAL A 209 -22.13 -6.72 4.39
CA VAL A 209 -23.21 -6.92 3.42
C VAL A 209 -23.19 -5.80 2.38
N GLY A 210 -22.90 -6.14 1.14
CA GLY A 210 -22.83 -5.21 0.00
C GLY A 210 -23.09 -5.95 -1.30
N SER A 211 -22.13 -5.91 -2.24
CA SER A 211 -22.19 -6.68 -3.49
C SER A 211 -22.30 -8.21 -3.28
N LYS A 212 -21.90 -8.68 -2.11
CA LYS A 212 -22.15 -10.02 -1.56
C LYS A 212 -22.14 -9.96 -0.03
N GLU A 213 -22.47 -11.07 0.61
CA GLU A 213 -22.30 -11.23 2.06
C GLU A 213 -21.04 -12.05 2.34
N ILE A 214 -20.17 -11.57 3.23
CA ILE A 214 -19.01 -12.32 3.74
C ILE A 214 -18.93 -12.24 5.27
N PRO A 215 -18.43 -13.28 5.95
CA PRO A 215 -18.12 -13.18 7.37
C PRO A 215 -16.96 -12.21 7.62
N SER A 216 -17.01 -11.49 8.73
CA SER A 216 -15.87 -10.73 9.24
C SER A 216 -14.95 -11.61 10.09
N GLY A 217 -13.84 -11.06 10.58
CA GLY A 217 -12.89 -11.79 11.43
C GLY A 217 -12.07 -12.82 10.65
N PHE A 218 -11.39 -12.40 9.58
CA PHE A 218 -10.51 -13.27 8.78
C PHE A 218 -9.54 -14.09 9.66
N PHE A 219 -8.93 -13.49 10.68
CA PHE A 219 -7.97 -14.18 11.55
C PHE A 219 -8.58 -15.30 12.41
N ALA A 220 -9.90 -15.30 12.59
CA ALA A 220 -10.63 -16.36 13.28
C ALA A 220 -11.16 -17.45 12.33
N GLN A 221 -10.94 -17.32 11.01
CA GLN A 221 -11.40 -18.32 10.05
C GLN A 221 -10.48 -19.55 10.01
N PRO A 222 -11.01 -20.76 9.73
CA PRO A 222 -10.19 -21.97 9.63
C PRO A 222 -9.05 -21.84 8.62
N GLY A 223 -7.83 -22.19 9.04
CA GLY A 223 -6.60 -22.10 8.26
C GLY A 223 -5.90 -20.74 8.40
N ALA A 224 -6.57 -19.70 8.90
CA ALA A 224 -5.95 -18.39 9.09
C ALA A 224 -4.87 -18.41 10.18
N GLU A 225 -4.88 -19.37 11.10
CA GLU A 225 -3.81 -19.62 12.07
C GLU A 225 -2.44 -19.89 11.41
N HIS A 226 -2.41 -20.25 10.12
CA HIS A 226 -1.17 -20.40 9.34
C HIS A 226 -0.67 -19.09 8.71
N ILE A 227 -1.44 -18.00 8.81
CA ILE A 227 -1.05 -16.66 8.33
C ILE A 227 -0.59 -15.84 9.52
N SER A 228 0.65 -15.36 9.49
CA SER A 228 1.26 -14.59 10.59
C SER A 228 0.73 -13.17 10.69
N GLY A 229 0.25 -12.63 9.57
CA GLY A 229 -0.29 -11.28 9.47
C GLY A 229 -0.56 -10.89 8.02
N VAL A 230 -1.18 -9.73 7.85
CA VAL A 230 -1.46 -9.14 6.55
C VAL A 230 -0.79 -7.78 6.47
N LEU A 231 0.09 -7.60 5.49
CA LEU A 231 0.76 -6.33 5.21
C LEU A 231 -0.11 -5.53 4.23
N PHE A 232 -0.71 -4.45 4.71
CA PHE A 232 -1.38 -3.46 3.88
C PHE A 232 -0.38 -2.51 3.24
N ALA A 233 -0.65 -2.11 1.99
CA ALA A 233 -0.01 -0.97 1.34
C ALA A 233 -1.00 -0.17 0.49
N ASN A 234 -0.83 1.15 0.44
CA ASN A 234 -1.47 2.03 -0.53
C ASN A 234 -0.46 2.89 -1.31
N SER A 235 0.84 2.60 -1.16
CA SER A 235 1.92 3.40 -1.70
C SER A 235 2.78 2.68 -2.76
N GLY A 236 2.52 1.40 -3.07
CA GLY A 236 3.25 0.62 -4.08
C GLY A 236 2.93 1.01 -5.52
N THR A 237 3.27 2.23 -5.93
CA THR A 237 2.93 2.78 -7.25
C THR A 237 4.10 3.47 -7.92
N ILE A 238 3.97 3.78 -9.22
CA ILE A 238 4.94 4.61 -9.96
C ILE A 238 5.28 5.90 -9.20
N ALA A 239 4.29 6.54 -8.58
CA ALA A 239 4.50 7.79 -7.85
C ALA A 239 5.54 7.63 -6.73
N LYS A 240 5.55 6.48 -6.03
CA LYS A 240 6.56 6.17 -5.01
C LYS A 240 7.95 6.05 -5.62
N PHE A 241 8.11 5.27 -6.68
CA PHE A 241 9.38 5.16 -7.39
C PHE A 241 9.85 6.49 -7.95
N ASN A 242 8.94 7.36 -8.38
CA ASN A 242 9.29 8.68 -8.88
C ASN A 242 9.86 9.56 -7.77
N ARG A 243 9.20 9.61 -6.60
CA ARG A 243 9.68 10.39 -5.46
C ARG A 243 11.00 9.86 -4.92
N MET A 244 11.10 8.55 -4.70
CA MET A 244 12.33 7.91 -4.22
C MET A 244 13.48 8.05 -5.22
N GLY A 245 13.21 7.89 -6.52
CA GLY A 245 14.18 8.13 -7.58
C GLY A 245 14.66 9.58 -7.62
N GLN A 246 13.74 10.54 -7.42
CA GLN A 246 14.04 11.97 -7.40
C GLN A 246 14.87 12.40 -6.19
N LEU A 247 14.68 11.76 -5.03
CA LEU A 247 15.52 11.95 -3.84
C LEU A 247 16.90 11.29 -3.98
N GLY A 248 16.98 10.23 -4.78
CA GLY A 248 18.16 9.38 -4.90
C GLY A 248 19.02 9.69 -6.12
N LYS A 249 19.75 8.66 -6.57
CA LYS A 249 20.73 8.75 -7.67
C LYS A 249 20.12 9.02 -9.05
N HIS A 250 18.80 8.86 -9.19
CA HIS A 250 18.05 9.05 -10.44
C HIS A 250 17.38 10.42 -10.51
N HIS A 251 17.84 11.37 -9.70
CA HIS A 251 17.38 12.75 -9.69
C HIS A 251 17.37 13.37 -11.10
N SER A 252 16.28 14.08 -11.42
CA SER A 252 16.14 14.81 -12.68
C SER A 252 15.89 16.29 -12.43
N ASN A 253 16.76 17.14 -12.97
CA ASN A 253 16.60 18.60 -12.98
C ASN A 253 15.55 19.09 -14.00
N ALA A 254 14.94 18.18 -14.77
CA ALA A 254 13.94 18.53 -15.77
C ALA A 254 12.54 18.68 -15.17
N VAL A 255 12.35 18.30 -13.89
CA VAL A 255 11.03 18.15 -13.26
C VAL A 255 11.04 18.68 -11.84
N HIS A 256 9.98 19.39 -11.47
CA HIS A 256 9.59 19.60 -10.08
C HIS A 256 8.63 18.48 -9.68
N VAL A 257 8.85 17.87 -8.53
CA VAL A 257 7.99 16.78 -8.02
C VAL A 257 7.45 17.19 -6.67
N PHE A 258 6.13 17.27 -6.54
CA PHE A 258 5.46 17.63 -5.29
C PHE A 258 4.73 16.41 -4.73
N ARG A 259 4.76 16.28 -3.41
CA ARG A 259 3.98 15.30 -2.65
C ARG A 259 3.00 16.04 -1.77
N TYR A 260 1.75 15.58 -1.77
CA TYR A 260 0.71 16.16 -0.95
C TYR A 260 -0.26 15.07 -0.47
N GLY A 261 -1.00 15.37 0.60
CA GLY A 261 -1.98 14.44 1.12
C GLY A 261 -2.29 14.71 2.59
N THR A 262 -2.51 13.65 3.35
CA THR A 262 -2.77 13.73 4.80
C THR A 262 -1.88 12.76 5.56
N HIS A 263 -1.47 13.14 6.76
CA HIS A 263 -0.64 12.31 7.64
C HIS A 263 -1.18 12.24 9.06
N TYR A 264 -0.68 11.26 9.81
CA TYR A 264 -1.02 11.03 11.21
C TYR A 264 -0.83 12.28 12.05
N ASN A 265 -1.83 12.56 12.90
CA ASN A 265 -1.77 13.63 13.88
C ASN A 265 -1.42 13.01 15.23
N TRP A 266 -0.27 13.43 15.78
CA TRP A 266 0.29 12.92 17.02
C TRP A 266 -0.43 13.40 18.29
N ASP A 267 -1.37 14.35 18.18
CA ASP A 267 -2.23 14.72 19.29
C ASP A 267 -3.09 13.51 19.69
N PRO A 268 -3.02 13.01 20.94
CA PRO A 268 -3.81 11.87 21.39
C PRO A 268 -5.33 12.09 21.32
N ASN A 269 -5.79 13.34 21.20
CA ASN A 269 -7.20 13.69 21.01
C ASN A 269 -7.56 14.00 19.54
N ALA A 270 -6.64 13.75 18.60
CA ALA A 270 -6.89 13.96 17.18
C ALA A 270 -7.97 13.01 16.67
N THR A 271 -8.98 13.57 16.00
CA THR A 271 -9.99 12.82 15.26
C THR A 271 -9.85 13.01 13.75
N ARG A 272 -8.86 13.80 13.31
CA ARG A 272 -8.58 14.13 11.91
C ARG A 272 -7.08 14.17 11.66
N PRO A 273 -6.63 13.75 10.48
CA PRO A 273 -5.23 13.85 10.08
C PRO A 273 -4.88 15.31 9.72
N PHE A 274 -3.58 15.60 9.62
CA PHE A 274 -3.11 16.90 9.12
C PHE A 274 -2.85 16.86 7.62
N PRO A 275 -3.21 17.92 6.87
CA PRO A 275 -2.84 18.02 5.47
C PRO A 275 -1.36 18.41 5.33
N PHE A 276 -0.69 17.92 4.29
CA PHE A 276 0.68 18.32 3.96
C PHE A 276 0.86 18.54 2.46
N LEU A 277 1.83 19.39 2.12
CA LEU A 277 2.31 19.62 0.76
C LEU A 277 3.77 20.07 0.84
N TYR A 278 4.65 19.45 0.05
CA TYR A 278 6.05 19.87 -0.10
C TYR A 278 6.64 19.41 -1.43
N GLU A 279 7.74 20.06 -1.83
CA GLU A 279 8.55 19.62 -2.96
C GLU A 279 9.52 18.52 -2.53
N ILE A 280 9.71 17.51 -3.37
CA ILE A 280 10.68 16.45 -3.13
C ILE A 280 12.09 17.00 -3.21
N GLY A 281 12.84 16.84 -2.11
CA GLY A 281 14.20 17.36 -1.94
C GLY A 281 14.26 18.65 -1.12
N ASP A 282 13.13 19.19 -0.69
CA ASP A 282 13.09 20.28 0.28
C ASP A 282 13.74 19.83 1.60
N PRO A 283 14.78 20.52 2.11
CA PRO A 283 15.48 20.15 3.34
C PRO A 283 14.59 20.26 4.60
N GLU A 284 13.52 21.04 4.55
CA GLU A 284 12.57 21.19 5.66
C GLU A 284 11.44 20.14 5.59
N ALA A 285 11.34 19.37 4.50
CA ALA A 285 10.35 18.32 4.36
C ALA A 285 10.72 17.09 5.20
N PRO A 286 9.71 16.35 5.70
CA PRO A 286 9.96 15.10 6.42
C PRO A 286 10.63 14.07 5.49
N PRO A 287 11.55 13.24 6.01
CA PRO A 287 12.20 12.21 5.22
C PRO A 287 11.15 11.23 4.67
N GLU A 288 11.33 10.79 3.42
CA GLU A 288 10.51 9.73 2.82
C GLU A 288 11.26 8.39 2.86
N SER A 289 10.62 7.36 3.42
CA SER A 289 11.11 5.97 3.42
C SER A 289 10.22 5.09 2.55
N CYS A 290 10.70 3.94 2.01
CA CYS A 290 9.81 3.06 1.23
C CYS A 290 8.66 2.47 2.05
N ARG A 291 8.84 2.27 3.36
CA ARG A 291 7.80 1.70 4.24
C ARG A 291 6.62 2.65 4.50
N GLN A 292 6.75 3.97 4.25
CA GLN A 292 5.62 4.90 4.44
C GLN A 292 4.39 4.48 3.61
N GLY A 293 3.23 4.43 4.27
CA GLY A 293 1.97 3.93 3.69
C GLY A 293 1.80 2.42 3.81
N THR A 294 2.54 1.76 4.71
CA THR A 294 2.38 0.33 5.02
C THR A 294 1.98 0.07 6.46
N GLU A 295 1.13 -0.93 6.66
CA GLU A 295 0.74 -1.41 7.99
C GLU A 295 0.73 -2.93 8.03
N LEU A 296 1.48 -3.54 8.95
CA LEU A 296 1.38 -4.96 9.25
C LEU A 296 0.31 -5.20 10.32
N ILE A 297 -0.84 -5.71 9.90
CA ILE A 297 -1.89 -6.13 10.82
C ILE A 297 -1.59 -7.57 11.23
N ARG A 298 -1.20 -7.75 12.49
CA ARG A 298 -0.73 -9.04 13.03
C ARG A 298 -1.91 -9.96 13.33
N ASN A 299 -1.75 -11.23 12.99
CA ASN A 299 -2.70 -12.25 13.38
C ASN A 299 -2.45 -12.66 14.85
N PRO A 300 -3.36 -12.39 15.80
CA PRO A 300 -3.19 -12.79 17.19
C PRO A 300 -3.26 -14.33 17.40
N HIS A 301 -3.68 -15.07 16.39
CA HIS A 301 -3.85 -16.53 16.40
C HIS A 301 -2.80 -17.27 15.56
N ALA A 302 -1.74 -16.59 15.10
CA ALA A 302 -0.72 -17.19 14.27
C ALA A 302 0.05 -18.31 14.98
N LEU A 303 0.16 -19.47 14.34
CA LEU A 303 1.01 -20.59 14.80
C LEU A 303 2.51 -20.24 14.71
N ASN A 304 2.89 -19.51 13.67
CA ASN A 304 4.26 -19.07 13.44
C ASN A 304 4.28 -17.52 13.33
N PRO A 305 4.24 -16.77 14.44
CA PRO A 305 4.26 -15.31 14.37
C PRO A 305 5.61 -14.79 13.86
N VAL A 306 5.59 -13.69 13.13
CA VAL A 306 6.80 -12.92 12.81
C VAL A 306 7.25 -12.17 14.08
N PRO A 307 8.55 -11.93 14.33
CA PRO A 307 8.97 -11.08 15.45
C PRO A 307 8.53 -9.62 15.26
N THR A 308 8.36 -8.90 16.37
CA THR A 308 7.95 -7.49 16.37
C THR A 308 8.94 -6.62 15.59
N GLU A 309 8.44 -5.69 14.77
CA GLU A 309 9.20 -4.80 13.87
C GLU A 309 10.05 -5.54 12.82
N TRP A 310 9.96 -6.88 12.74
CA TRP A 310 10.88 -7.64 11.91
C TRP A 310 10.57 -7.44 10.42
N LEU A 311 9.30 -7.43 10.02
CA LEU A 311 8.93 -7.25 8.62
C LEU A 311 9.33 -5.86 8.11
N GLY A 312 9.28 -4.86 8.99
CA GLY A 312 9.70 -3.48 8.71
C GLY A 312 8.64 -2.61 8.04
N ALA A 313 7.36 -2.89 8.30
CA ALA A 313 6.26 -1.97 7.99
C ALA A 313 6.42 -0.64 8.78
N ALA A 314 5.75 0.43 8.35
CA ALA A 314 5.76 1.70 9.08
C ALA A 314 4.96 1.62 10.40
N VAL A 315 3.88 0.85 10.39
CA VAL A 315 3.05 0.57 11.56
C VAL A 315 2.83 -0.94 11.66
N GLU A 316 2.89 -1.49 12.87
CA GLU A 316 2.34 -2.82 13.16
C GLU A 316 1.13 -2.66 14.07
N THR A 317 0.02 -3.32 13.77
CA THR A 317 -1.16 -3.34 14.67
C THR A 317 -1.42 -4.74 15.17
N THR A 318 -1.73 -4.86 16.46
CA THR A 318 -2.16 -6.12 17.09
C THR A 318 -3.50 -5.91 17.77
N PHE A 319 -4.42 -6.87 17.62
CA PHE A 319 -5.65 -6.87 18.39
C PHE A 319 -5.42 -7.60 19.72
N ALA A 320 -5.44 -6.86 20.83
CA ALA A 320 -5.20 -7.38 22.17
C ALA A 320 -6.17 -6.77 23.17
N ASN A 321 -6.71 -7.58 24.09
CA ASN A 321 -7.64 -7.14 25.13
C ASN A 321 -8.86 -6.35 24.59
N GLY A 322 -9.34 -6.72 23.40
CA GLY A 322 -10.47 -6.05 22.75
C GLY A 322 -10.14 -4.71 22.11
N GLN A 323 -8.86 -4.35 21.98
CA GLN A 323 -8.41 -3.08 21.40
C GLN A 323 -7.38 -3.32 20.29
N ILE A 324 -7.34 -2.39 19.33
CA ILE A 324 -6.27 -2.32 18.33
C ILE A 324 -5.12 -1.53 18.95
N VAL A 325 -3.97 -2.16 19.10
CA VAL A 325 -2.77 -1.57 19.66
C VAL A 325 -1.77 -1.33 18.53
N PRO A 326 -1.52 -0.07 18.14
CA PRO A 326 -0.50 0.26 17.16
C PRO A 326 0.89 0.30 17.79
N LEU A 327 1.88 -0.14 17.02
CA LEU A 327 3.30 0.06 17.23
C LEU A 327 3.85 0.77 16.01
N ILE A 328 4.37 1.97 16.20
CA ILE A 328 5.00 2.75 15.12
C ILE A 328 6.47 2.36 15.07
N ALA A 329 6.96 2.08 13.86
CA ALA A 329 8.33 1.68 13.65
C ALA A 329 9.31 2.76 14.12
N LYS A 330 10.39 2.33 14.77
CA LYS A 330 11.40 3.26 15.26
C LYS A 330 11.97 4.14 14.14
N GLY A 331 11.94 5.46 14.35
CA GLY A 331 12.46 6.47 13.42
C GLY A 331 11.50 6.84 12.28
N GLU A 332 10.25 6.36 12.33
CA GLU A 332 9.21 6.76 11.38
C GLU A 332 8.31 7.84 12.02
N ASP A 333 8.67 9.09 11.81
CA ASP A 333 7.97 10.25 12.39
C ASP A 333 6.89 10.84 11.45
N PHE A 334 6.79 10.31 10.23
CA PHE A 334 5.86 10.78 9.20
C PHE A 334 5.04 9.64 8.59
N LEU A 335 3.78 9.53 9.02
CA LEU A 335 2.88 8.44 8.63
C LEU A 335 1.76 8.95 7.72
N PRO A 336 1.91 8.88 6.38
CA PRO A 336 0.86 9.30 5.46
C PRO A 336 -0.32 8.32 5.50
N TYR A 337 -1.55 8.85 5.58
CA TYR A 337 -2.76 8.09 5.29
C TYR A 337 -3.07 8.10 3.80
N MET A 338 -2.96 9.29 3.19
CA MET A 338 -3.10 9.51 1.77
C MET A 338 -1.85 10.21 1.26
N SER A 339 -1.31 9.76 0.13
CA SER A 339 -0.13 10.36 -0.49
C SER A 339 -0.29 10.41 -2.00
N MET A 340 -0.39 11.62 -2.55
CA MET A 340 -0.45 11.89 -3.97
C MET A 340 0.85 12.53 -4.48
N THR A 341 1.07 12.46 -5.79
CA THR A 341 2.20 13.11 -6.45
C THR A 341 1.74 13.84 -7.69
N THR A 342 2.22 15.07 -7.81
CA THR A 342 2.07 15.90 -9.00
C THR A 342 3.45 16.37 -9.44
N HIS A 343 3.61 16.66 -10.72
CA HIS A 343 4.89 17.06 -11.27
C HIS A 343 4.72 18.15 -12.33
N PHE A 344 5.73 19.01 -12.43
CA PHE A 344 5.77 20.11 -13.39
C PHE A 344 7.11 20.08 -14.12
N PRO A 345 7.17 20.51 -15.40
CA PRO A 345 8.45 20.72 -16.05
C PRO A 345 9.25 21.80 -15.31
N SER A 346 10.58 21.70 -15.30
CA SER A 346 11.46 22.72 -14.69
C SER A 346 11.39 24.10 -15.36
N THR A 347 10.75 24.17 -16.54
CA THR A 347 10.45 25.43 -17.23
C THR A 347 9.14 26.09 -16.75
N ALA A 348 8.35 25.44 -15.89
CA ALA A 348 7.14 26.03 -15.35
C ALA A 348 7.49 27.19 -14.39
N SER A 349 6.75 28.30 -14.48
CA SER A 349 6.94 29.41 -13.54
C SER A 349 6.37 29.05 -12.17
N ASN A 350 6.93 29.64 -11.11
CA ASN A 350 6.42 29.49 -9.75
C ASN A 350 4.93 29.85 -9.64
N ASP A 351 4.47 30.89 -10.37
CA ASP A 351 3.06 31.28 -10.38
C ASP A 351 2.16 30.17 -10.96
N ALA A 352 2.58 29.53 -12.05
CA ALA A 352 1.82 28.44 -12.67
C ALA A 352 1.79 27.20 -11.75
N ILE A 353 2.91 26.88 -11.12
CA ILE A 353 3.01 25.79 -10.14
C ILE A 353 2.08 26.09 -8.96
N ASN A 354 2.18 27.28 -8.35
CA ASN A 354 1.36 27.67 -7.21
C ASN A 354 -0.13 27.65 -7.54
N GLN A 355 -0.54 28.15 -8.71
CA GLN A 355 -1.94 28.12 -9.14
C GLN A 355 -2.45 26.68 -9.27
N ALA A 356 -1.66 25.79 -9.88
CA ALA A 356 -2.02 24.38 -10.03
C ALA A 356 -2.08 23.65 -8.69
N LEU A 357 -1.11 23.88 -7.81
CA LEU A 357 -1.06 23.28 -6.48
C LEU A 357 -2.24 23.75 -5.61
N MET A 358 -2.62 25.03 -5.67
CA MET A 358 -3.80 25.54 -4.99
C MET A 358 -5.06 24.79 -5.44
N LEU A 359 -5.27 24.61 -6.75
CA LEU A 359 -6.44 23.87 -7.24
C LEU A 359 -6.46 22.41 -6.80
N GLN A 360 -5.29 21.77 -6.73
CA GLN A 360 -5.16 20.35 -6.36
C GLN A 360 -5.26 20.11 -4.84
N PHE A 361 -4.75 21.06 -4.04
CA PHE A 361 -4.60 20.90 -2.59
C PHE A 361 -5.70 21.59 -1.78
N GLU A 362 -6.33 22.65 -2.29
CA GLU A 362 -7.32 23.42 -1.55
C GLU A 362 -8.50 22.57 -1.03
N PRO A 363 -9.03 21.58 -1.78
CA PRO A 363 -10.08 20.71 -1.24
C PRO A 363 -9.64 19.96 0.04
N LEU A 364 -8.38 19.53 0.10
CA LEU A 364 -7.81 18.84 1.27
C LEU A 364 -7.63 19.81 2.43
N ARG A 365 -7.13 21.01 2.14
CA ARG A 365 -6.98 22.07 3.14
C ARG A 365 -8.32 22.48 3.73
N MET A 366 -9.38 22.61 2.93
CA MET A 366 -10.72 22.94 3.43
C MET A 366 -11.34 21.80 4.25
N MET A 367 -11.01 20.54 3.94
CA MET A 367 -11.58 19.38 4.64
C MET A 367 -10.86 19.08 5.96
N PHE A 368 -9.54 19.33 6.04
CA PHE A 368 -8.68 18.89 7.14
C PHE A 368 -7.85 19.99 7.82
N GLY A 369 -7.85 21.22 7.29
CA GLY A 369 -7.07 22.35 7.81
C GLY A 369 -7.82 23.28 8.74
#